data_AF-A0A2V5MGS3-F1
#
_entry.id   AF-A0A2V5MGS3-F1
#
_cell.length_a   1.000
_cell.length_b   1.000
_cell.length_c   1.000
_cell.angle_alpha   90.00
_cell.angle_beta   90.00
_cell.angle_gamma   90.00
#
_symmetry.space_group_name_H-M   'P 1'
#
loop_
_entity.id
_entity.type
_entity.pdbx_description
1 polymer ?
#
loop_
_entity_poly.entity_id
_entity_poly.type
_entity_poly.pdbx_seq_one_letter_code
_entity_poly.pdbx_strand_id
1 'polypeptide(L)'
;MFQLRNFILLGTLFAVVASTACKDTSNDRKTYQVKGVVQELKPQQKTVVIQHEKIPGYMDAMTMPFEVKDLKELAGLQPGDTVAFRMIVTKKEGWIDQIKKLASATPVPTPPKLPDSTRIVREVEPLNIGDVVANYPFTNELGQAVSLDQFRGRAVAITFIFTRCPFPSFCPRMTSHFATVQNKLKSISNAPTNWHLLTITFDI
;
A
#
# COMPACT_ATOMS: atom_id res chain seq x y z
N MET A 1 -1.62 -7.15 88.21
CA MET A 1 -2.13 -5.78 87.97
C MET A 1 -2.55 -5.72 86.50
N PHE A 2 -3.86 -5.57 86.24
CA PHE A 2 -4.53 -5.12 84.99
C PHE A 2 -4.09 -5.70 83.62
N GLN A 3 -4.85 -6.60 82.97
CA GLN A 3 -6.09 -6.42 82.17
C GLN A 3 -5.87 -6.32 80.64
N LEU A 4 -6.61 -7.17 79.91
CA LEU A 4 -7.24 -7.01 78.57
C LEU A 4 -6.41 -6.51 77.35
N ARG A 5 -6.39 -7.28 76.25
CA ARG A 5 -7.41 -7.15 75.16
C ARG A 5 -7.22 -8.16 74.00
N ASN A 6 -8.33 -8.83 73.68
CA ASN A 6 -8.64 -9.46 72.41
C ASN A 6 -8.50 -8.49 71.23
N PHE A 7 -7.96 -8.95 70.11
CA PHE A 7 -8.31 -8.46 68.77
C PHE A 7 -8.48 -9.66 67.83
N ILE A 8 -9.73 -9.98 67.55
CA ILE A 8 -10.16 -10.92 66.52
C ILE A 8 -10.11 -10.14 65.19
N LEU A 9 -9.28 -10.57 64.24
CA LEU A 9 -9.29 -10.08 62.86
C LEU A 9 -9.83 -11.19 61.96
N LEU A 10 -11.10 -11.03 61.56
CA LEU A 10 -11.74 -11.80 60.48
C LEU A 10 -11.03 -11.45 59.16
N GLY A 11 -10.30 -12.40 58.58
CA GLY A 11 -9.77 -12.32 57.23
C GLY A 11 -10.78 -12.87 56.22
N THR A 12 -11.45 -11.98 55.48
CA THR A 12 -12.33 -12.32 54.36
C THR A 12 -11.50 -12.69 53.12
N LEU A 13 -11.61 -13.94 52.68
CA LEU A 13 -10.97 -14.47 51.48
C LEU A 13 -11.76 -14.03 50.22
N PHE A 14 -11.32 -12.96 49.56
CA PHE A 14 -11.87 -12.53 48.27
C PHE A 14 -11.30 -13.41 47.15
N ALA A 15 -12.12 -14.33 46.62
CA ALA A 15 -11.78 -15.12 45.44
C ALA A 15 -11.84 -14.23 44.19
N VAL A 16 -10.68 -13.86 43.65
CA VAL A 16 -10.56 -13.15 42.36
C VAL A 16 -10.78 -14.15 41.23
N VAL A 17 -11.96 -14.12 40.62
CA VAL A 17 -12.25 -14.82 39.36
C VAL A 17 -11.63 -14.00 38.23
N ALA A 18 -10.44 -14.41 37.80
CA ALA A 18 -9.77 -13.84 36.63
C ALA A 18 -10.47 -14.33 35.35
N SER A 19 -11.45 -13.57 34.88
CA SER A 19 -12.01 -13.74 33.54
C SER A 19 -10.94 -13.33 32.51
N THR A 20 -10.24 -14.31 31.95
CA THR A 20 -9.43 -14.11 30.75
C THR A 20 -10.36 -13.77 29.58
N ALA A 21 -10.61 -12.47 29.41
CA ALA A 21 -11.16 -11.94 28.18
C ALA A 21 -10.15 -12.21 27.07
N CYS A 22 -10.46 -13.19 26.23
CA CYS A 22 -9.77 -13.41 24.98
C CYS A 22 -9.91 -12.12 24.17
N LYS A 23 -8.83 -11.34 24.04
CA LYS A 23 -8.78 -10.21 23.10
C LYS A 23 -8.93 -10.80 21.71
N ASP A 24 -10.15 -10.77 21.21
CA ASP A 24 -10.44 -11.07 19.82
C ASP A 24 -9.62 -10.10 18.98
N THR A 25 -8.53 -10.61 18.42
CA THR A 25 -7.62 -9.83 17.60
C THR A 25 -8.29 -9.79 16.25
N SER A 26 -9.30 -8.93 16.11
CA SER A 26 -9.98 -8.71 14.84
C SER A 26 -8.93 -8.23 13.84
N ASN A 27 -8.40 -9.18 13.08
CA ASN A 27 -7.69 -8.90 11.85
C ASN A 27 -8.71 -8.22 10.96
N ASP A 28 -8.64 -6.90 10.90
CA ASP A 28 -9.45 -6.00 10.06
C ASP A 28 -9.14 -6.32 8.58
N ARG A 29 -9.68 -7.47 8.16
CA ARG A 29 -9.46 -8.14 6.89
C ARG A 29 -10.76 -8.02 6.12
N LYS A 30 -10.68 -7.38 4.96
CA LYS A 30 -11.79 -7.25 4.01
C LYS A 30 -11.54 -8.18 2.83
N THR A 31 -12.60 -8.76 2.31
CA THR A 31 -12.55 -9.65 1.15
C THR A 31 -13.53 -9.17 0.10
N TYR A 32 -13.09 -9.15 -1.16
CA TYR A 32 -13.88 -8.72 -2.31
C TYR A 32 -13.87 -9.83 -3.36
N GLN A 33 -15.02 -10.08 -3.98
CA GLN A 33 -15.10 -10.91 -5.17
C GLN A 33 -14.93 -10.02 -6.38
N VAL A 34 -13.93 -10.32 -7.20
CA VAL A 34 -13.49 -9.44 -8.27
C VAL A 34 -13.43 -10.25 -9.56
N LYS A 35 -13.78 -9.60 -10.67
CA LYS A 35 -13.57 -10.11 -12.02
C LYS A 35 -12.60 -9.20 -12.75
N GLY A 36 -11.88 -9.77 -13.70
CA GLY A 36 -10.98 -9.01 -14.54
C GLY A 36 -10.38 -9.84 -15.66
N VAL A 37 -9.53 -9.19 -16.44
CA VAL A 37 -8.78 -9.79 -17.54
C VAL A 37 -7.30 -9.76 -17.23
N VAL A 38 -6.65 -10.92 -17.31
CA VAL A 38 -5.20 -11.04 -17.12
C VAL A 38 -4.50 -10.26 -18.24
N GLN A 39 -3.67 -9.30 -17.88
CA GLN A 39 -2.87 -8.52 -18.83
C GLN A 39 -1.45 -9.08 -18.94
N GLU A 40 -0.87 -9.47 -17.81
CA GLU A 40 0.51 -9.95 -17.75
C GLU A 40 0.70 -10.86 -16.53
N LEU A 41 1.51 -11.92 -16.67
CA LEU A 41 1.90 -12.79 -15.56
C LEU A 41 3.37 -12.57 -15.23
N LYS A 42 3.69 -12.38 -13.95
CA LYS A 42 5.07 -12.20 -13.45
C LYS A 42 5.38 -13.22 -12.34
N PRO A 43 5.51 -14.52 -12.66
CA PRO A 43 5.70 -15.56 -11.65
C PRO A 43 6.95 -15.34 -10.79
N GLN A 44 8.04 -14.80 -11.35
CA GLN A 44 9.26 -14.51 -10.58
C GLN A 44 9.02 -13.47 -9.47
N GLN A 45 8.02 -12.60 -9.65
CA GLN A 45 7.62 -11.57 -8.71
C GLN A 45 6.38 -11.95 -7.90
N LYS A 46 5.88 -13.19 -8.03
CA LYS A 46 4.59 -13.64 -7.46
C LYS A 46 3.44 -12.65 -7.72
N THR A 47 3.41 -12.09 -8.92
CA THR A 47 2.51 -10.99 -9.28
C THR A 47 1.79 -11.31 -10.58
N VAL A 48 0.55 -10.85 -10.70
CA VAL A 48 -0.22 -10.85 -11.94
C VAL A 48 -0.81 -9.46 -12.17
N VAL A 49 -0.68 -8.93 -13.37
CA VAL A 49 -1.30 -7.66 -13.79
C VAL A 49 -2.68 -7.98 -14.33
N ILE A 50 -3.71 -7.39 -13.72
CA ILE A 50 -5.11 -7.63 -14.08
C ILE A 50 -5.78 -6.29 -14.33
N GLN A 51 -6.48 -6.19 -15.46
CA GLN A 51 -7.50 -5.17 -15.66
C GLN A 51 -8.75 -5.63 -14.93
N HIS A 52 -8.99 -5.10 -13.73
CA HIS A 52 -10.12 -5.51 -12.90
C HIS A 52 -11.33 -4.61 -13.11
N GLU A 53 -12.52 -5.17 -12.91
CA GLU A 53 -13.77 -4.43 -12.87
C GLU A 53 -13.85 -3.54 -11.62
N LYS A 54 -14.81 -2.62 -11.60
CA LYS A 54 -15.08 -1.78 -10.43
C LYS A 54 -15.38 -2.66 -9.22
N ILE A 55 -14.75 -2.35 -8.10
CA ILE A 55 -14.96 -3.01 -6.81
C ILE A 55 -15.82 -2.08 -5.96
N PRO A 56 -17.14 -2.34 -5.83
CA PRO A 56 -18.07 -1.42 -5.18
C PRO A 56 -17.63 -1.06 -3.75
N GLY A 57 -17.62 0.23 -3.43
CA GLY A 57 -17.22 0.74 -2.12
C GLY A 57 -15.73 0.63 -1.81
N TYR A 58 -14.88 0.26 -2.79
CA TYR A 58 -13.44 0.16 -2.57
C TYR A 58 -12.60 0.88 -3.63
N MET A 59 -12.73 0.54 -4.92
CA MET A 59 -11.98 1.18 -5.99
C MET A 59 -12.66 1.05 -7.36
N ASP A 60 -12.41 2.00 -8.26
CA ASP A 60 -12.88 1.96 -9.65
C ASP A 60 -12.09 0.94 -10.50
N ALA A 61 -12.60 0.63 -11.69
CA ALA A 61 -11.95 -0.29 -12.62
C ALA A 61 -10.62 0.28 -13.13
N MET A 62 -9.55 -0.51 -13.06
CA MET A 62 -8.22 -0.13 -13.54
C MET A 62 -7.35 -1.36 -13.82
N THR A 63 -6.19 -1.13 -14.41
CA THR A 63 -5.16 -2.16 -14.61
C THR A 63 -4.07 -1.98 -13.56
N MET A 64 -3.88 -3.00 -12.71
CA MET A 64 -2.87 -2.94 -11.66
C MET A 64 -2.28 -4.32 -11.35
N PRO A 65 -1.07 -4.37 -10.75
CA PRO A 65 -0.51 -5.63 -10.27
C PRO A 65 -1.15 -6.06 -8.95
N PHE A 66 -1.44 -7.36 -8.86
CA PHE A 66 -1.88 -8.05 -7.65
C PHE A 66 -0.85 -9.12 -7.25
N GLU A 67 -0.53 -9.17 -5.95
CA GLU A 67 0.31 -10.21 -5.38
C GLU A 67 -0.50 -11.51 -5.19
N VAL A 68 0.13 -12.66 -5.45
CA VAL A 68 -0.36 -13.98 -5.08
C VAL A 68 0.55 -14.59 -4.01
N LYS A 69 -0.04 -15.23 -3.00
CA LYS A 69 0.74 -15.91 -1.95
C LYS A 69 1.22 -17.30 -2.39
N ASP A 70 0.39 -18.00 -3.17
CA ASP A 70 0.72 -19.29 -3.79
C ASP A 70 0.84 -19.13 -5.32
N LEU A 71 1.98 -19.52 -5.89
CA LEU A 71 2.20 -19.46 -7.34
C LEU A 71 1.29 -20.42 -8.13
N LYS A 72 0.73 -21.44 -7.47
CA LYS A 72 -0.24 -22.35 -8.10
C LYS A 72 -1.51 -21.63 -8.56
N GLU A 73 -1.85 -20.51 -7.95
CA GLU A 73 -2.97 -19.65 -8.39
C GLU A 73 -2.78 -19.15 -9.83
N LEU A 74 -1.53 -19.05 -10.31
CA LEU A 74 -1.21 -18.60 -11.67
C LEU A 74 -1.14 -19.74 -12.69
N ALA A 75 -1.24 -21.00 -12.26
CA ALA A 75 -1.05 -22.15 -13.12
C ALA A 75 -2.13 -22.21 -14.20
N GLY A 76 -1.70 -22.35 -15.46
CA GLY A 76 -2.61 -22.47 -16.60
C GLY A 76 -3.32 -21.18 -17.00
N LEU A 77 -3.00 -20.03 -16.38
CA LEU A 77 -3.45 -18.71 -16.85
C LEU A 77 -2.53 -18.18 -17.96
N GLN A 78 -3.08 -17.32 -18.82
CA GLN A 78 -2.34 -16.57 -19.84
C GLN A 78 -2.94 -15.16 -20.01
N PRO A 79 -2.19 -14.21 -20.59
CA PRO A 79 -2.74 -12.91 -20.98
C PRO A 79 -3.99 -13.06 -21.85
N GLY A 80 -4.98 -12.22 -21.60
CA GLY A 80 -6.29 -12.22 -22.24
C GLY A 80 -7.35 -13.11 -21.57
N ASP A 81 -6.98 -13.99 -20.63
CA ASP A 81 -7.96 -14.80 -19.91
C ASP A 81 -8.83 -13.93 -19.00
N THR A 82 -10.14 -14.18 -19.04
CA THR A 82 -11.10 -13.61 -18.09
C THR A 82 -11.11 -14.47 -16.83
N VAL A 83 -10.89 -13.85 -15.67
CA VAL A 83 -10.78 -14.53 -14.37
C VAL A 83 -11.73 -13.92 -13.34
N ALA A 84 -12.19 -14.76 -12.40
CA ALA A 84 -12.74 -14.33 -11.12
C ALA A 84 -11.78 -14.74 -10.01
N PHE A 85 -11.64 -13.89 -9.00
CA PHE A 85 -10.75 -14.14 -7.87
C PHE A 85 -11.25 -13.44 -6.62
N ARG A 86 -10.76 -13.89 -5.48
CA ARG A 86 -10.99 -13.22 -4.20
C ARG A 86 -9.80 -12.32 -3.90
N MET A 87 -10.07 -11.04 -3.70
CA MET A 87 -9.09 -10.07 -3.24
C MET A 87 -9.21 -9.88 -1.74
N ILE A 88 -8.10 -10.03 -1.02
CA ILE A 88 -8.03 -9.90 0.43
C ILE A 88 -7.19 -8.69 0.77
N VAL A 89 -7.72 -7.83 1.62
CA VAL A 89 -7.09 -6.57 2.03
C VAL A 89 -7.03 -6.53 3.55
N THR A 90 -5.87 -6.15 4.07
CA THR A 90 -5.65 -5.86 5.49
C THR A 90 -5.17 -4.41 5.63
N LYS A 91 -4.85 -3.99 6.86
CA LYS A 91 -4.20 -2.68 7.09
C LYS A 91 -2.80 -2.56 6.46
N LYS A 92 -2.10 -3.67 6.17
CA LYS A 92 -0.68 -3.65 5.78
C LYS A 92 -0.37 -4.20 4.39
N GLU A 93 -1.21 -5.11 3.91
CA GLU A 93 -1.01 -5.84 2.67
C GLU A 93 -2.35 -6.21 2.02
N GLY A 94 -2.31 -6.42 0.71
CA GLY A 94 -3.40 -6.98 -0.05
C GLY A 94 -2.87 -7.99 -1.06
N TRP A 95 -3.59 -9.08 -1.25
CA TRP A 95 -3.25 -10.17 -2.17
C TRP A 95 -4.52 -10.78 -2.74
N ILE A 96 -4.38 -11.62 -3.76
CA ILE A 96 -5.48 -12.39 -4.32
C ILE A 96 -5.28 -13.89 -4.13
N ASP A 97 -6.37 -14.63 -4.04
CA ASP A 97 -6.43 -16.08 -4.04
C ASP A 97 -7.71 -16.58 -4.72
N GLN A 98 -7.86 -17.91 -4.82
CA GLN A 98 -9.02 -18.56 -5.43
C GLN A 98 -9.26 -18.10 -6.87
N ILE A 99 -8.18 -17.96 -7.65
CA ILE A 99 -8.28 -17.51 -9.03
C ILE A 99 -8.92 -18.61 -9.88
N LYS A 100 -9.99 -18.26 -10.59
CA LYS A 100 -10.72 -19.16 -11.49
C LYS A 100 -10.80 -18.54 -12.87
N LYS A 101 -10.32 -19.27 -13.88
CA LYS A 101 -10.54 -18.94 -15.28
C LYS A 101 -12.02 -19.10 -15.61
N LEU A 102 -12.64 -18.04 -16.11
CA LEU A 102 -14.05 -18.03 -16.55
C LEU A 102 -14.16 -18.22 -18.06
N ALA A 103 -13.25 -17.60 -18.82
CA ALA A 103 -13.15 -17.75 -20.26
C ALA A 103 -11.68 -17.66 -20.67
N SER A 104 -11.27 -18.50 -21.62
CA SER A 104 -9.96 -18.38 -22.23
C SER A 104 -9.88 -17.13 -23.08
N ALA A 105 -8.68 -16.56 -23.20
CA ALA A 105 -8.40 -15.52 -24.17
C ALA A 105 -9.00 -15.92 -25.54
N THR A 106 -9.99 -15.16 -26.02
CA THR A 106 -10.31 -15.20 -27.43
C THR A 106 -9.09 -14.69 -28.19
N PRO A 107 -8.77 -15.25 -29.38
CA PRO A 107 -7.73 -14.67 -30.23
C PRO A 107 -8.17 -13.26 -30.60
N VAL A 108 -7.73 -12.27 -29.84
CA VAL A 108 -7.88 -10.86 -30.22
C VAL A 108 -6.81 -10.64 -31.30
N PRO A 109 -7.19 -10.09 -32.48
CA PRO A 109 -6.20 -9.69 -33.48
C PRO A 109 -5.15 -8.78 -32.83
N THR A 110 -3.93 -8.85 -33.36
CA THR A 110 -2.77 -8.00 -33.05
C THR A 110 -3.15 -6.65 -32.43
N PRO A 111 -2.51 -6.23 -31.32
CA PRO A 111 -2.90 -5.01 -30.61
C PRO A 111 -3.09 -3.86 -31.61
N PRO A 112 -4.21 -3.10 -31.52
CA PRO A 112 -4.45 -2.00 -32.42
C PRO A 112 -3.24 -1.07 -32.36
N LYS A 113 -2.64 -0.83 -33.52
CA LYS A 113 -1.61 0.19 -33.71
C LYS A 113 -2.16 1.47 -33.06
N LEU A 114 -1.41 2.02 -32.11
CA LEU A 114 -1.81 3.23 -31.39
C LEU A 114 -2.27 4.27 -32.43
N PRO A 115 -3.45 4.89 -32.27
CA PRO A 115 -3.88 5.92 -33.20
C PRO A 115 -2.83 7.04 -33.24
N ASP A 116 -2.54 7.58 -34.42
CA ASP A 116 -1.58 8.66 -34.64
C ASP A 116 -1.87 9.93 -33.80
N SER A 117 -3.06 10.00 -33.19
CA SER A 117 -3.47 11.03 -32.23
C SER A 117 -3.02 10.76 -30.78
N THR A 118 -2.13 9.79 -30.55
CA THR A 118 -1.54 9.59 -29.23
C THR A 118 -0.72 10.83 -28.87
N ARG A 119 -1.16 11.58 -27.86
CA ARG A 119 -0.34 12.63 -27.25
C ARG A 119 0.93 11.96 -26.74
N ILE A 120 2.03 12.20 -27.44
CA ILE A 120 3.37 11.92 -26.95
C ILE A 120 3.51 12.81 -25.70
N VAL A 121 3.32 12.19 -24.52
CA VAL A 121 3.79 12.78 -23.27
C VAL A 121 5.24 13.11 -23.53
N ARG A 122 5.66 14.36 -23.25
CA ARG A 122 7.07 14.76 -23.38
C ARG A 122 7.91 13.63 -22.82
N GLU A 123 8.68 12.98 -23.68
CA GLU A 123 9.60 11.94 -23.27
C GLU A 123 10.67 12.66 -22.46
N VAL A 124 10.47 12.71 -21.14
CA VAL A 124 11.44 13.28 -20.23
C VAL A 124 12.50 12.21 -20.07
N GLU A 125 13.73 12.56 -20.43
CA GLU A 125 14.87 11.66 -20.31
C GLU A 125 14.96 11.12 -18.87
N PRO A 126 15.01 9.79 -18.67
CA PRO A 126 15.14 9.21 -17.34
C PRO A 126 16.40 9.72 -16.65
N LEU A 127 16.28 10.03 -15.36
CA LEU A 127 17.43 10.42 -14.55
C LEU A 127 18.28 9.21 -14.19
N ASN A 128 19.59 9.32 -14.42
CA ASN A 128 20.61 8.38 -13.99
C ASN A 128 21.22 8.81 -12.64
N ILE A 129 21.91 7.88 -12.00
CA ILE A 129 22.66 8.17 -10.77
C ILE A 129 23.77 9.17 -11.11
N GLY A 130 23.77 10.31 -10.42
CA GLY A 130 24.70 11.42 -10.64
C GLY A 130 24.09 12.59 -11.40
N ASP A 131 22.93 12.41 -12.03
CA ASP A 131 22.28 13.48 -12.78
C ASP A 131 21.72 14.57 -11.85
N VAL A 132 21.75 15.81 -12.37
CA VAL A 132 21.14 16.94 -11.69
C VAL A 132 19.65 16.94 -11.98
N VAL A 133 18.84 16.74 -10.94
CA VAL A 133 17.37 16.89 -11.04
C VAL A 133 17.03 18.32 -11.43
N ALA A 134 16.28 18.53 -12.50
CA ALA A 134 15.82 19.86 -12.93
C ALA A 134 14.99 20.57 -11.84
N ASN A 135 14.91 21.89 -11.89
CA ASN A 135 14.05 22.63 -10.98
C ASN A 135 12.59 22.50 -11.42
N TYR A 136 11.75 21.97 -10.53
CA TYR A 136 10.31 21.86 -10.75
C TYR A 136 9.55 22.71 -9.73
N PRO A 137 8.64 23.60 -10.18
CA PRO A 137 7.74 24.32 -9.31
C PRO A 137 6.54 23.45 -8.91
N PHE A 138 6.14 23.55 -7.65
CA PHE A 138 5.02 22.86 -7.03
C PHE A 138 4.24 23.81 -6.12
N THR A 139 3.04 23.37 -5.74
CA THR A 139 2.25 23.98 -4.67
C THR A 139 2.16 22.98 -3.52
N ASN A 140 2.46 23.43 -2.29
CA ASN A 140 2.34 22.56 -1.12
C ASN A 140 0.89 22.49 -0.58
N GLU A 141 0.68 21.72 0.48
CA GLU A 141 -0.62 21.52 1.12
C GLU A 141 -1.21 22.79 1.75
N LEU A 142 -0.39 23.83 1.94
CA LEU A 142 -0.80 25.15 2.44
C LEU A 142 -1.08 26.17 1.32
N GLY A 143 -1.01 25.75 0.05
CA GLY A 143 -1.21 26.63 -1.11
C GLY A 143 0.01 27.52 -1.44
N GLN A 144 1.17 27.22 -0.87
CA GLN A 144 2.39 28.01 -1.06
C GLN A 144 3.23 27.45 -2.21
N ALA A 145 3.88 28.33 -2.95
CA ALA A 145 4.82 27.95 -4.01
C ALA A 145 6.11 27.36 -3.40
N VAL A 146 6.48 26.17 -3.85
CA VAL A 146 7.70 25.44 -3.47
C VAL A 146 8.40 24.99 -4.75
N SER A 147 9.73 24.92 -4.77
CA SER A 147 10.48 24.42 -5.91
C SER A 147 11.65 23.53 -5.49
N LEU A 148 12.06 22.59 -6.34
CA LEU A 148 13.14 21.65 -5.97
C LEU A 148 14.48 22.34 -5.69
N ASP A 149 14.76 23.48 -6.33
CA ASP A 149 15.98 24.24 -6.06
C ASP A 149 16.10 24.74 -4.62
N GLN A 150 14.98 24.91 -3.91
CA GLN A 150 14.99 25.31 -2.49
C GLN A 150 15.64 24.25 -1.58
N PHE A 151 15.80 23.02 -2.07
CA PHE A 151 16.37 21.90 -1.33
C PHE A 151 17.81 21.54 -1.76
N ARG A 152 18.45 22.34 -2.61
CA ARG A 152 19.86 22.10 -2.99
C ARG A 152 20.76 22.07 -1.74
N GLY A 153 21.74 21.18 -1.74
CA GLY A 153 22.64 20.94 -0.59
C GLY A 153 21.99 20.16 0.57
N ARG A 154 20.75 19.71 0.43
CA ARG A 154 20.05 18.85 1.40
C ARG A 154 19.81 17.46 0.82
N ALA A 155 19.71 16.46 1.70
CA ALA A 155 19.28 15.13 1.30
C ALA A 155 17.75 15.12 1.09
N VAL A 156 17.28 14.81 -0.10
CA VAL A 156 15.84 14.79 -0.41
C VAL A 156 15.43 13.39 -0.84
N ALA A 157 14.44 12.83 -0.16
CA ALA A 157 13.75 11.62 -0.61
C ALA A 157 12.39 12.02 -1.19
N ILE A 158 12.08 11.54 -2.39
CA ILE A 158 10.84 11.83 -3.10
C ILE A 158 10.04 10.54 -3.26
N THR A 159 8.74 10.59 -2.98
CA THR A 159 7.79 9.53 -3.31
C THR A 159 6.58 10.13 -4.01
N PHE A 160 5.85 9.29 -4.74
CA PHE A 160 4.63 9.67 -5.44
C PHE A 160 3.42 8.91 -4.90
N ILE A 161 2.27 9.58 -4.81
CA ILE A 161 1.02 8.98 -4.34
C ILE A 161 -0.20 9.48 -5.12
N PHE A 162 -1.31 8.76 -4.96
CA PHE A 162 -2.66 9.29 -5.12
C PHE A 162 -3.31 9.35 -3.73
N THR A 163 -3.87 10.49 -3.38
CA THR A 163 -4.59 10.78 -2.13
C THR A 163 -5.80 9.86 -1.92
N ARG A 164 -6.38 9.34 -2.99
CA ARG A 164 -7.54 8.43 -2.97
C ARG A 164 -7.18 6.95 -3.18
N CYS A 165 -5.89 6.58 -3.17
CA CYS A 165 -5.47 5.19 -3.32
C CYS A 165 -5.73 4.38 -2.02
N PRO A 166 -6.63 3.39 -2.04
CA PRO A 166 -7.01 2.66 -0.83
C PRO A 166 -6.20 1.36 -0.63
N PHE A 167 -5.36 0.98 -1.58
CA PHE A 167 -4.69 -0.33 -1.56
C PHE A 167 -3.44 -0.28 -0.66
N PRO A 168 -3.38 -1.11 0.40
CA PRO A 168 -2.43 -0.93 1.50
C PRO A 168 -0.97 -1.12 1.10
N SER A 169 -0.66 -1.89 0.06
CA SER A 169 0.71 -2.13 -0.41
C SER A 169 1.25 -1.09 -1.40
N PHE A 170 0.47 -0.07 -1.80
CA PHE A 170 0.92 1.03 -2.67
C PHE A 170 1.08 2.34 -1.88
N CYS A 171 0.22 3.34 -2.12
CA CYS A 171 0.37 4.67 -1.54
C CYS A 171 0.42 4.68 0.00
N PRO A 172 -0.44 3.94 0.73
CA PRO A 172 -0.34 3.83 2.19
C PRO A 172 0.99 3.26 2.66
N ARG A 173 1.58 2.29 1.94
CA ARG A 173 2.90 1.72 2.27
C ARG A 173 4.00 2.76 2.11
N MET A 174 4.02 3.49 1.01
CA MET A 174 5.03 4.53 0.78
C MET A 174 4.96 5.64 1.84
N THR A 175 3.75 6.10 2.17
CA THR A 175 3.54 7.08 3.25
C THR A 175 4.01 6.54 4.61
N SER A 176 3.71 5.27 4.92
CA SER A 176 4.16 4.62 6.16
C SER A 176 5.68 4.47 6.23
N HIS A 177 6.34 4.16 5.11
CA HIS A 177 7.80 4.14 5.04
C HIS A 177 8.40 5.51 5.34
N PHE A 178 7.86 6.59 4.77
CA PHE A 178 8.34 7.95 5.05
C PHE A 178 8.12 8.36 6.51
N ALA A 179 6.98 8.02 7.10
CA ALA A 179 6.75 8.23 8.53
C ALA A 179 7.77 7.47 9.39
N THR A 180 8.08 6.23 9.03
CA THR A 180 9.09 5.41 9.71
C THR A 180 10.49 6.02 9.61
N VAL A 181 10.89 6.45 8.41
CA VAL A 181 12.16 7.14 8.17
C VAL A 181 12.25 8.41 9.02
N GLN A 182 11.21 9.23 9.01
CA GLN A 182 11.17 10.46 9.79
C GLN A 182 11.35 10.20 11.29
N ASN A 183 10.60 9.25 11.84
CA ASN A 183 10.67 8.90 13.26
C ASN A 183 12.05 8.35 13.64
N LYS A 184 12.63 7.52 12.78
CA LYS A 184 13.95 6.93 13.03
C LYS A 184 15.05 7.99 12.98
N LEU A 185 15.04 8.89 11.99
CA LEU A 185 16.00 10.00 11.92
C LEU A 185 15.91 10.92 13.14
N LYS A 186 14.70 11.22 13.61
CA LYS A 186 14.48 12.01 14.84
C LYS A 186 14.98 11.32 16.12
N SER A 187 14.99 9.99 16.16
CA SER A 187 15.43 9.22 17.35
C SER A 187 16.95 9.06 17.48
N ILE A 188 17.73 9.32 16.43
CA ILE A 188 19.18 9.15 16.43
C ILE A 188 19.82 10.40 17.04
N SER A 189 20.59 10.22 18.11
CA SER A 189 21.38 11.31 18.72
C SER A 189 22.42 11.83 17.72
N ASN A 190 22.55 13.15 17.59
CA ASN A 190 23.44 13.82 16.65
C ASN A 190 23.24 13.44 15.17
N ALA A 191 22.02 13.04 14.78
CA ALA A 191 21.71 12.80 13.37
C ALA A 191 21.78 14.08 12.53
N PRO A 192 22.12 13.96 11.23
CA PRO A 192 21.98 15.07 10.29
C PRO A 192 20.54 15.60 10.27
N THR A 193 20.38 16.92 10.24
CA THR A 193 19.07 17.60 10.18
C THR A 193 18.78 18.19 8.80
N ASN A 194 19.73 18.08 7.87
CA ASN A 194 19.66 18.63 6.52
C ASN A 194 18.96 17.68 5.52
N TRP A 195 17.79 17.14 5.90
CA TRP A 195 17.00 16.26 5.05
C TRP A 195 15.55 16.74 4.89
N HIS A 196 14.93 16.34 3.78
CA HIS A 196 13.51 16.55 3.48
C HIS A 196 12.88 15.31 2.85
N LEU A 197 11.62 15.06 3.19
CA LEU A 197 10.80 14.00 2.61
C LEU A 197 9.67 14.66 1.83
N LEU A 198 9.64 14.47 0.52
CA LEU A 198 8.62 15.06 -0.37
C LEU A 198 7.69 13.97 -0.87
N THR A 199 6.40 14.14 -0.60
CA THR A 199 5.33 13.28 -1.12
C THR A 199 4.56 14.06 -2.18
N ILE A 200 4.75 13.68 -3.45
CA ILE A 200 4.15 14.37 -4.60
C ILE A 200 2.87 13.64 -5.00
N THR A 201 1.78 14.39 -5.17
CA THR A 201 0.49 13.85 -5.63
C THR A 201 0.28 14.12 -7.12
N PHE A 202 -0.41 13.20 -7.80
CA PHE A 202 -0.91 13.38 -9.17
C PHE A 202 -2.41 13.63 -9.24
N ASP A 203 -3.09 13.74 -8.10
CA ASP A 203 -4.49 14.19 -8.05
C ASP A 203 -4.54 15.69 -8.37
N ILE A 204 -4.77 16.00 -9.66
CA ILE A 204 -5.19 17.32 -10.15
C ILE A 204 -6.71 17.45 -10.17
#